data_AF-A0A1X0QE55-F1
#
_entry.id   AF-A0A1X0QE55-F1
#
_cell.length_a   1.000
_cell.length_b   1.000
_cell.length_c   1.000
_cell.angle_alpha   90.00
_cell.angle_beta   90.00
_cell.angle_gamma   90.00
#
_symmetry.space_group_name_H-M   'P 1'
#
loop_
_entity.id
_entity.type
_entity.pdbx_description
1 polymer ?
#
loop_
_entity_poly.entity_id
_entity_poly.type
_entity_poly.pdbx_seq_one_letter_code
_entity_poly.pdbx_strand_id
1 'polypeptide(L)'
;MNESGLNEVTESSYYEVNNFNFYMMDIVRMWISGYSFSEISTTFEKIFDGNIIRGFKRLEEILRQLASAANVIGNQELVNLFSQGIFLIKKDIVFANSLYL
;
A
#
# COMPACT_ATOMS: atom_id res chain seq x y z
N MET A 1 -3.92 -11.58 -31.01
CA MET A 1 -2.83 -10.58 -31.04
C MET A 1 -3.53 -9.24 -30.99
N ASN A 2 -3.31 -8.46 -29.93
CA ASN A 2 -3.86 -7.11 -29.84
C ASN A 2 -3.19 -6.17 -30.86
N GLU A 3 -3.69 -4.94 -30.99
CA GLU A 3 -3.17 -3.92 -31.93
C GLU A 3 -1.65 -3.65 -31.75
N SER A 4 -1.10 -4.01 -30.60
CA SER A 4 0.33 -3.86 -30.25
C SER A 4 1.20 -5.09 -30.59
N GLY A 5 0.62 -6.16 -31.13
CA GLY A 5 1.35 -7.40 -31.46
C GLY A 5 1.82 -8.21 -30.25
N LEU A 6 1.33 -7.89 -29.06
CA LEU A 6 1.61 -8.63 -27.83
C LEU A 6 0.61 -9.79 -27.69
N ASN A 7 1.04 -10.85 -26.99
CA ASN A 7 0.12 -11.88 -26.52
C ASN A 7 -0.93 -11.16 -25.66
N GLU A 8 -2.19 -11.28 -26.05
CA GLU A 8 -3.30 -10.74 -25.27
C GLU A 8 -3.25 -11.37 -23.88
N VAL A 9 -2.81 -10.60 -22.90
CA VAL A 9 -3.47 -10.66 -21.60
C VAL A 9 -4.91 -10.34 -21.95
N THR A 10 -5.77 -11.36 -22.03
CA THR A 10 -7.19 -11.14 -22.32
C THR A 10 -7.70 -10.08 -21.36
N GLU A 11 -8.59 -9.18 -21.78
CA GLU A 11 -9.19 -8.22 -20.85
C GLU A 11 -9.67 -8.93 -19.58
N SER A 12 -10.26 -10.12 -19.74
CA SER A 12 -10.64 -11.01 -18.64
C SER A 12 -9.48 -11.40 -17.71
N SER A 13 -8.26 -11.64 -18.21
CA SER A 13 -7.07 -11.94 -17.40
C SER A 13 -6.44 -10.70 -16.74
N TYR A 14 -6.56 -9.52 -17.36
CA TYR A 14 -6.10 -8.25 -16.78
C TYR A 14 -7.03 -7.75 -15.67
N TYR A 15 -8.34 -7.94 -15.86
CA TYR A 15 -9.40 -7.71 -14.86
C TYR A 15 -9.68 -8.93 -14.00
N GLU A 16 -8.94 -10.03 -14.13
CA GLU A 16 -9.02 -11.15 -13.19
C GLU A 16 -8.49 -10.63 -11.85
N VAL A 17 -9.47 -10.18 -11.07
CA VAL A 17 -9.53 -9.60 -9.73
C VAL A 17 -8.62 -10.29 -8.69
N ASN A 18 -7.95 -11.38 -9.06
CA ASN A 18 -7.08 -12.20 -8.23
C ASN A 18 -5.75 -11.55 -7.82
N ASN A 19 -5.37 -10.41 -8.39
CA ASN A 19 -4.13 -9.72 -8.02
C ASN A 19 -4.30 -8.63 -6.95
N PHE A 20 -5.52 -8.21 -6.63
CA PHE A 20 -5.77 -7.19 -5.60
C PHE A 20 -6.18 -7.84 -4.29
N ASN A 21 -5.30 -7.76 -3.30
CA ASN A 21 -5.61 -8.20 -1.94
C ASN A 21 -6.40 -7.09 -1.21
N PHE A 22 -7.73 -7.27 -1.12
CA PHE A 22 -8.62 -6.31 -0.46
C PHE A 22 -8.45 -6.25 1.06
N TYR A 23 -7.89 -7.27 1.70
CA TYR A 23 -7.72 -7.30 3.17
C TYR A 23 -6.82 -6.16 3.67
N MET A 24 -5.89 -5.68 2.85
CA MET A 24 -5.01 -4.57 3.22
C MET A 24 -5.77 -3.25 3.40
N MET A 25 -6.93 -3.06 2.74
CA MET A 25 -7.74 -1.86 2.90
C MET A 25 -8.25 -1.70 4.33
N ASP A 26 -8.83 -2.77 4.89
CA ASP A 26 -9.36 -2.77 6.25
C ASP A 26 -8.23 -2.63 7.29
N ILE A 27 -7.10 -3.32 7.08
CA ILE A 27 -5.91 -3.21 7.93
C ILE A 27 -5.40 -1.76 7.99
N VAL A 28 -5.23 -1.11 6.84
CA VAL A 28 -4.75 0.28 6.79
C VAL A 28 -5.74 1.22 7.46
N ARG A 29 -7.05 1.01 7.25
CA ARG A 29 -8.11 1.80 7.88
C ARG A 29 -8.05 1.68 9.41
N MET A 30 -7.94 0.48 9.96
CA MET A 30 -7.81 0.28 11.40
C MET A 30 -6.53 0.93 11.95
N TRP A 31 -5.42 0.80 11.23
CA TRP A 31 -4.15 1.42 11.63
C TRP A 31 -4.23 2.95 11.75
N ILE A 32 -4.79 3.62 10.73
CA ILE A 32 -4.93 5.09 10.78
C ILE A 32 -5.96 5.56 11.81
N SER A 33 -6.95 4.71 12.13
CA SER A 33 -7.93 4.96 13.19
C SER A 33 -7.36 4.80 14.62
N GLY A 34 -6.10 4.36 14.76
CA GLY A 34 -5.41 4.30 16.05
C GLY A 34 -5.54 2.96 16.78
N TYR A 35 -5.98 1.90 16.11
CA TYR A 35 -5.94 0.55 16.67
C TYR A 35 -4.48 0.11 16.86
N SER A 36 -4.23 -0.61 17.95
CA SER A 36 -2.91 -1.19 18.21
C SER A 36 -2.59 -2.32 17.23
N PHE A 37 -1.30 -2.58 17.02
CA PHE A 37 -0.87 -3.68 16.13
C PHE A 37 -1.39 -5.04 16.61
N SER A 38 -1.49 -5.24 17.93
CA SER A 38 -2.00 -6.48 18.52
C SER A 38 -3.48 -6.72 18.17
N GLU A 39 -4.31 -5.68 18.18
CA GLU A 39 -5.73 -5.79 17.82
C GLU A 39 -5.90 -6.14 16.34
N ILE A 40 -5.08 -5.54 15.47
CA ILE A 40 -5.08 -5.83 14.04
C ILE A 40 -4.60 -7.26 13.77
N SER A 41 -3.47 -7.67 14.36
CA SER A 41 -2.94 -9.03 14.24
C SER A 41 -3.97 -10.09 14.68
N THR A 42 -4.69 -9.84 15.77
CA THR A 42 -5.75 -10.72 16.26
C THR A 42 -6.96 -10.77 15.31
N THR A 43 -7.39 -9.62 14.77
CA THR A 43 -8.54 -9.53 13.85
C THR A 43 -8.25 -10.24 12.52
N PHE A 44 -7.00 -10.19 12.06
CA PHE A 44 -6.53 -10.77 10.80
C PHE A 44 -5.63 -12.00 11.02
N GLU A 45 -6.03 -12.91 11.91
CA GLU A 45 -5.26 -14.10 12.31
C GLU A 45 -4.75 -14.96 11.14
N LYS A 46 -5.46 -14.97 10.01
CA LYS A 46 -5.08 -15.72 8.80
C LYS A 46 -3.91 -15.10 8.03
N ILE A 47 -3.47 -13.89 8.39
CA ILE A 47 -2.41 -13.14 7.72
C ILE A 47 -1.20 -13.06 8.64
N PHE A 48 -0.04 -13.49 8.15
CA PHE A 48 1.21 -13.34 8.89
C PHE A 48 1.55 -11.86 9.13
N ASP A 49 1.94 -11.51 10.36
CA ASP A 49 2.35 -10.14 10.75
C ASP A 49 3.42 -9.55 9.84
N GLY A 50 4.37 -10.37 9.40
CA GLY A 50 5.42 -9.96 8.46
C GLY A 50 4.88 -9.51 7.10
N ASN A 51 3.76 -10.07 6.63
CA ASN A 51 3.09 -9.62 5.41
C ASN A 51 2.44 -8.25 5.62
N ILE A 52 1.87 -8.00 6.80
CA ILE A 52 1.29 -6.70 7.15
C ILE A 52 2.38 -5.62 7.16
N ILE A 53 3.48 -5.86 7.90
CA ILE A 53 4.61 -4.92 7.99
C ILE A 53 5.21 -4.63 6.60
N ARG A 54 5.46 -5.68 5.81
CA ARG A 54 5.96 -5.52 4.42
C ARG A 54 4.96 -4.77 3.54
N GLY A 55 3.67 -5.03 3.71
CA GLY A 55 2.59 -4.33 3.01
C GLY A 55 2.59 -2.83 3.29
N PHE A 56 2.77 -2.42 4.54
CA PHE A 56 2.86 -0.99 4.91
C PHE A 56 4.12 -0.33 4.37
N LYS A 57 5.29 -1.00 4.41
CA LYS A 57 6.51 -0.47 3.81
C LYS A 57 6.35 -0.25 2.31
N ARG A 58 5.76 -1.22 1.61
CA ARG A 58 5.45 -1.11 0.18
C ARG A 58 4.43 -0.01 -0.11
N LEU A 59 3.41 0.15 0.74
CA LEU A 59 2.43 1.23 0.61
C LEU A 59 3.10 2.61 0.73
N GLU A 60 4.02 2.77 1.68
CA GLU A 60 4.78 4.01 1.85
C GLU A 60 5.64 4.34 0.62
N GLU A 61 6.34 3.36 0.09
CA GLU A 61 7.15 3.52 -1.13
C GLU A 61 6.30 3.94 -2.33
N ILE A 62 5.12 3.33 -2.51
CA ILE A 62 4.19 3.69 -3.58
C ILE A 62 3.69 5.12 -3.40
N LEU A 63 3.31 5.53 -2.19
CA LEU A 63 2.87 6.91 -1.94
C LEU A 63 3.97 7.93 -2.24
N ARG A 64 5.24 7.61 -1.96
CA ARG A 64 6.37 8.48 -2.34
C ARG A 64 6.53 8.59 -3.85
N GLN A 65 6.42 7.46 -4.56
CA GLN A 65 6.49 7.45 -6.02
C GLN A 65 5.34 8.26 -6.64
N LEU A 66 4.12 8.14 -6.08
CA LEU A 66 2.96 8.93 -6.50
C LEU A 66 3.14 10.42 -6.21
N ALA A 67 3.70 10.79 -5.05
CA ALA A 67 4.03 12.18 -4.76
C ALA A 67 5.06 12.74 -5.75
N SER A 68 6.08 11.97 -6.11
CA SER A 68 7.05 12.37 -7.12
C SER A 68 6.40 12.54 -8.51
N ALA A 69 5.56 11.60 -8.92
CA ALA A 69 4.82 11.69 -10.18
C ALA A 69 3.86 12.90 -10.21
N ALA A 70 3.12 13.14 -9.13
CA ALA A 70 2.23 14.30 -9.00
C ALA A 70 2.99 15.63 -9.08
N ASN A 71 4.20 15.67 -8.52
CA ASN A 71 5.07 16.84 -8.63
C ASN A 71 5.53 17.09 -10.08
N VAL A 72 5.85 16.04 -10.83
CA VAL A 72 6.21 16.15 -12.26
C VAL A 72 5.03 16.66 -13.11
N ILE A 73 3.81 16.23 -12.77
CA ILE A 73 2.58 16.71 -13.43
C ILE A 73 2.28 18.18 -13.07
N GLY A 74 2.84 18.70 -11.97
CA GLY A 74 2.58 20.05 -11.45
C GLY A 74 1.32 20.15 -10.59
N ASN A 75 0.77 19.03 -10.12
CA ASN A 75 -0.39 19.03 -9.24
C ASN A 75 0.02 19.00 -7.76
N GLN A 76 0.11 20.17 -7.15
CA GLN A 76 0.53 20.33 -5.76
C GLN A 76 -0.47 19.77 -4.75
N GLU A 77 -1.77 19.74 -5.07
CA GLU A 77 -2.80 19.19 -4.20
C GLU A 77 -2.56 17.69 -3.97
N LEU A 78 -2.29 16.95 -5.05
CA LEU A 78 -1.98 15.52 -4.97
C LEU A 78 -0.67 15.25 -4.21
N VAL A 79 0.36 16.07 -4.41
CA VAL A 79 1.62 15.97 -3.65
C VAL A 79 1.37 16.10 -2.15
N ASN A 80 0.55 17.08 -1.76
CA ASN A 80 0.20 17.31 -0.37
C ASN A 80 -0.64 16.16 0.20
N LEU A 81 -1.62 15.65 -0.57
CA LEU A 81 -2.45 14.53 -0.18
C LEU A 81 -1.61 13.27 0.08
N PHE A 82 -0.70 12.91 -0.82
CA PHE A 82 0.15 11.73 -0.65
C PHE A 82 1.14 11.90 0.50
N SER A 83 1.68 13.11 0.69
CA SER A 83 2.56 13.43 1.82
C SER A 83 1.85 13.29 3.17
N GLN A 84 0.59 13.75 3.25
CA GLN A 84 -0.26 13.55 4.43
C GLN A 84 -0.55 12.07 4.67
N GLY A 85 -0.84 11.31 3.60
CA GLY A 85 -1.02 9.86 3.68
C GLY A 85 0.20 9.15 4.29
N ILE A 86 1.41 9.50 3.83
CA ILE A 86 2.67 8.96 4.36
C ILE A 86 2.82 9.29 5.86
N PHE A 87 2.49 10.51 6.27
CA PHE A 87 2.56 10.91 7.67
C PHE A 87 1.62 10.09 8.56
N LEU A 88 0.39 9.83 8.10
CA LEU A 88 -0.60 9.08 8.87
C LEU A 88 -0.24 7.60 9.07
N ILE A 89 0.39 6.97 8.07
CA ILE A 89 0.77 5.55 8.15
C ILE A 89 2.06 5.32 8.96
N LYS A 90 2.95 6.31 9.01
CA LYS A 90 4.25 6.22 9.69
C LYS A 90 4.14 6.30 11.21
N LYS A 91 3.78 5.18 11.82
CA LYS A 91 3.69 5.06 13.28
C LYS A 91 4.34 3.76 13.76
N ASP A 92 4.85 3.81 14.99
CA ASP A 92 5.20 2.66 15.83
C ASP A 92 5.95 1.51 15.13
N ILE A 93 5.57 0.28 15.46
CA ILE A 93 6.26 -0.96 15.12
C ILE A 93 6.38 -1.22 13.61
N VAL A 94 5.45 -0.68 12.83
CA VAL A 94 5.40 -0.88 11.36
C VAL A 94 6.61 -0.25 10.67
N PHE A 95 7.17 0.81 11.26
CA PHE A 95 8.33 1.53 10.75
C PHE A 95 9.57 1.42 11.66
N ALA A 96 9.60 0.43 12.55
CA ALA A 96 10.80 0.13 13.31
C ALA A 96 11.98 -0.20 12.39
N ASN A 97 13.15 0.37 12.69
CA ASN A 97 14.37 0.13 11.95
C ASN A 97 14.85 -1.31 12.15
N SER A 98 15.60 -1.81 11.17
CA SER A 98 16.25 -3.11 11.31
C SER A 98 17.35 -3.03 12.37
N LEU A 99 17.70 -4.17 12.97
CA LEU A 99 18.81 -4.27 13.94
C LEU A 99 20.20 -4.13 13.30
N TYR A 100 20.29 -4.19 11.97
CA TYR A 100 21.54 -4.08 11.19
C TYR A 100 21.75 -2.70 10.58
N LEU A 101 20.86 -1.75 10.89
CA LEU A 101 20.84 -0.37 10.38
C LEU A 101 21.34 0.62 11.44
#